data_AF-A0A7C6BMV4-F1
#
_entry.id   AF-A0A7C6BMV4-F1
#
_cell.length_a   1.000
_cell.length_b   1.000
_cell.length_c   1.000
_cell.angle_alpha   90.00
_cell.angle_beta   90.00
_cell.angle_gamma   90.00
#
_symmetry.space_group_name_H-M   'P 1'
#
loop_
_entity.id
_entity.type
_entity.pdbx_description
1 polymer ?
#
loop_
_entity_poly.entity_id
_entity_poly.type
_entity_poly.pdbx_seq_one_letter_code
_entity_poly.pdbx_strand_id
1 'polypeptide(L)'
;MAVKITSASQALFMAIEMEKRAVSLYERMLILFASSENQALLEHLLADEKRHLIQFEHHLDEQSQSLENTMLLSALADEVLFEGGLNRMLREGVLESNQSLLDYAAQEEQKAIDTYTSYAELCEGDAKEAFLQIAAEEKTHLKVLEKMMNEKGNL
;
A
#
# COMPACT_ATOMS: atom_id res chain seq x y z
N MET A 1 1.65 -21.20 -9.75
CA MET A 1 0.99 -20.69 -10.97
C MET A 1 0.71 -19.23 -10.63
N ALA A 2 1.21 -18.25 -11.37
CA ALA A 2 0.98 -16.85 -10.98
C ALA A 2 -0.53 -16.57 -10.99
N VAL A 3 -1.07 -16.23 -9.82
CA VAL A 3 -2.47 -15.88 -9.65
C VAL A 3 -2.76 -14.63 -10.47
N LYS A 4 -3.76 -14.70 -11.34
CA LYS A 4 -4.18 -13.56 -12.16
C LYS A 4 -5.46 -12.98 -11.58
N ILE A 5 -5.44 -11.68 -11.29
CA ILE A 5 -6.63 -10.91 -10.89
C ILE A 5 -7.50 -10.70 -12.14
N THR A 6 -8.78 -11.03 -12.05
CA THR A 6 -9.69 -11.11 -13.21
C THR A 6 -11.05 -10.44 -12.99
N SER A 7 -11.38 -10.01 -11.77
CA SER A 7 -12.65 -9.36 -11.46
C SER A 7 -12.48 -8.12 -10.59
N ALA A 8 -13.46 -7.21 -10.63
CA ALA A 8 -13.56 -6.05 -9.75
C ALA A 8 -13.51 -6.44 -8.26
N SER A 9 -14.22 -7.50 -7.88
CA SER A 9 -14.25 -8.01 -6.50
C SER A 9 -12.89 -8.54 -6.04
N GLN A 10 -12.14 -9.22 -6.91
CA GLN A 10 -10.78 -9.66 -6.64
C GLN A 10 -9.83 -8.47 -6.50
N ALA A 11 -9.94 -7.49 -7.40
CA ALA A 11 -9.14 -6.27 -7.39
C ALA A 11 -9.34 -5.47 -6.09
N LEU A 12 -10.61 -5.27 -5.69
CA LEU A 12 -10.95 -4.54 -4.47
C LEU A 12 -10.49 -5.27 -3.20
N PHE A 13 -10.70 -6.59 -3.13
CA PHE A 13 -10.16 -7.39 -2.04
C PHE A 13 -8.64 -7.26 -1.97
N MET A 14 -7.97 -7.29 -3.13
CA MET A 14 -6.53 -7.17 -3.16
C MET A 14 -6.02 -5.81 -2.70
N ALA A 15 -6.70 -4.74 -3.08
CA ALA A 15 -6.38 -3.39 -2.61
C ALA A 15 -6.48 -3.32 -1.08
N ILE A 16 -7.57 -3.85 -0.50
CA ILE A 16 -7.76 -3.89 0.96
C ILE A 16 -6.62 -4.64 1.66
N GLU A 17 -6.19 -5.78 1.13
CA GLU A 17 -5.08 -6.54 1.73
C GLU A 17 -3.72 -5.84 1.55
N MET A 18 -3.53 -5.09 0.47
CA MET A 18 -2.36 -4.22 0.30
C MET A 18 -2.32 -3.13 1.39
N GLU A 19 -3.43 -2.40 1.55
CA GLU A 19 -3.55 -1.34 2.56
C GLU A 19 -3.37 -1.86 3.98
N LYS A 20 -4.05 -2.97 4.35
CA LYS A 20 -3.88 -3.60 5.67
C LYS A 20 -2.44 -3.96 5.97
N ARG A 21 -1.72 -4.42 4.95
CA ARG A 21 -0.30 -4.77 5.08
C ARG A 21 0.54 -3.52 5.29
N ALA A 22 0.33 -2.46 4.50
CA ALA A 22 1.05 -1.20 4.63
C ALA A 22 0.81 -0.58 6.02
N VAL A 23 -0.45 -0.51 6.46
CA VAL A 23 -0.85 -0.11 7.81
C VAL A 23 -0.11 -0.93 8.88
N SER A 24 -0.21 -2.26 8.80
CA SER A 24 0.45 -3.15 9.76
C SER A 24 1.98 -2.99 9.76
N LEU A 25 2.55 -2.68 8.61
CA LEU A 25 3.98 -2.47 8.45
C LEU A 25 4.43 -1.20 9.16
N TYR A 26 3.82 -0.06 8.84
CA TYR A 26 4.15 1.23 9.43
C TYR A 26 3.85 1.29 10.94
N GLU A 27 2.77 0.66 11.41
CA GLU A 27 2.50 0.53 12.86
C GLU A 27 3.64 -0.17 13.58
N ARG A 28 4.15 -1.27 13.03
CA ARG A 28 5.26 -2.01 13.61
C ARG A 28 6.57 -1.23 13.53
N MET A 29 6.80 -0.46 12.46
CA MET A 29 7.95 0.45 12.38
C MET A 29 7.86 1.53 13.46
N LEU A 30 6.71 2.15 13.66
CA LEU A 30 6.52 3.14 14.72
C LEU A 30 6.76 2.55 16.11
N ILE A 31 6.34 1.31 16.37
CA ILE A 31 6.64 0.61 17.65
C ILE A 31 8.14 0.40 17.83
N LEU A 32 8.85 -0.02 16.79
CA LEU A 32 10.28 -0.35 16.86
C LEU A 32 11.20 0.89 16.83
N PHE A 33 10.73 1.99 16.22
CA PHE A 33 11.53 3.18 15.93
C PHE A 33 10.86 4.48 16.41
N ALA A 34 10.08 4.40 17.49
CA ALA A 34 9.29 5.48 18.12
C ALA A 34 10.07 6.73 18.56
N SER A 35 11.38 6.79 18.32
CA SER A 35 12.25 7.92 18.67
C SER A 35 13.22 8.27 17.54
N SER A 36 12.96 7.77 16.33
CA SER A 36 13.73 8.09 15.14
C SER A 36 13.30 9.45 14.57
N GLU A 37 14.22 10.12 13.86
CA GLU A 37 13.89 11.31 13.06
C GLU A 37 12.83 11.06 11.98
N ASN A 38 12.56 9.78 11.68
CA ASN A 38 11.60 9.31 10.69
C ASN A 38 10.17 9.16 11.25
N GLN A 39 9.95 9.35 12.55
CA GLN A 39 8.66 9.11 13.18
C GLN A 39 7.53 9.91 12.52
N ALA A 40 7.74 11.21 12.26
CA ALA A 40 6.71 12.05 11.66
C ALA A 40 6.36 11.62 10.23
N LEU A 41 7.35 11.14 9.45
CA LEU A 41 7.12 10.58 8.13
C LEU A 41 6.29 9.29 8.20
N LEU A 42 6.67 8.37 9.10
CA LEU A 42 5.96 7.11 9.31
C LEU A 42 4.52 7.32 9.81
N GLU A 43 4.28 8.30 10.68
CA GLU A 43 2.95 8.67 11.15
C GLU A 43 2.09 9.23 10.00
N HIS A 44 2.68 10.04 9.12
CA HIS A 44 1.99 10.58 7.95
C HIS A 44 1.60 9.47 6.98
N LEU A 45 2.55 8.63 6.58
CA LEU A 45 2.29 7.48 5.69
C LEU A 45 1.21 6.58 6.29
N LEU A 46 1.35 6.19 7.56
CA LEU A 46 0.34 5.36 8.24
C LEU A 46 -1.07 5.97 8.21
N ALA A 47 -1.18 7.30 8.36
CA ALA A 47 -2.48 7.96 8.32
C ALA A 47 -3.13 7.90 6.93
N ASP A 48 -2.32 7.99 5.87
CA ASP A 48 -2.79 7.88 4.49
C ASP A 48 -3.26 6.46 4.16
N GLU A 49 -2.45 5.43 4.43
CA GLU A 49 -2.85 4.03 4.20
C GLU A 49 -4.14 3.65 4.97
N LYS A 50 -4.30 4.16 6.21
CA LYS A 50 -5.53 3.94 6.99
C LYS A 50 -6.75 4.55 6.31
N ARG A 51 -6.58 5.71 5.69
CA ARG A 51 -7.65 6.42 4.98
C ARG A 51 -8.00 5.70 3.68
N HIS A 52 -7.00 5.21 2.93
CA HIS A 52 -7.21 4.39 1.73
C HIS A 52 -7.91 3.07 2.06
N LEU A 53 -7.49 2.39 3.14
CA LEU A 53 -8.15 1.19 3.64
C LEU A 53 -9.65 1.40 3.86
N ILE A 54 -10.01 2.46 4.59
CA ILE A 54 -11.41 2.79 4.88
C ILE A 54 -12.19 3.04 3.58
N GLN A 55 -11.58 3.74 2.61
CA GLN A 55 -12.22 4.01 1.31
C GLN A 55 -12.48 2.70 0.55
N PHE A 56 -11.52 1.79 0.47
CA PHE A 56 -11.72 0.51 -0.22
C PHE A 56 -12.71 -0.40 0.53
N GLU A 57 -12.66 -0.47 1.85
CA GLU A 57 -13.60 -1.25 2.67
C GLU A 57 -15.05 -0.78 2.47
N HIS A 58 -15.29 0.52 2.38
CA HIS A 58 -16.61 1.08 2.08
C HIS A 58 -17.17 0.54 0.75
N HIS A 59 -16.34 0.46 -0.28
CA HIS A 59 -16.76 -0.07 -1.59
C HIS A 59 -16.89 -1.60 -1.62
N LEU A 60 -16.31 -2.32 -0.67
CA LEU A 60 -16.41 -3.78 -0.60
C LEU A 60 -17.79 -4.21 -0.08
N ASP A 61 -18.30 -3.51 0.93
CA ASP A 61 -19.63 -3.76 1.50
C ASP A 61 -20.75 -3.59 0.45
N GLU A 62 -20.57 -2.67 -0.50
CA GLU A 62 -21.48 -2.46 -1.63
C GLU A 62 -21.49 -3.65 -2.62
N GLN A 63 -20.44 -4.48 -2.65
CA GLN A 63 -20.29 -5.59 -3.59
C GLN A 63 -20.52 -7.00 -3.01
N SER A 64 -20.95 -7.12 -1.74
CA SER A 64 -21.40 -8.36 -1.06
C SER A 64 -20.71 -9.66 -1.52
N GLN A 65 -19.59 -10.02 -0.89
CA GLN A 65 -18.87 -11.28 -1.15
C GLN A 65 -19.38 -12.45 -0.31
N SER A 66 -19.39 -13.66 -0.88
CA SER A 66 -19.63 -14.91 -0.14
C SER A 66 -18.38 -15.36 0.64
N LEU A 67 -18.58 -16.04 1.79
CA LEU A 67 -17.51 -16.52 2.68
C LEU A 67 -16.45 -17.39 1.98
N GLU A 68 -16.88 -18.24 1.05
CA GLU A 68 -16.00 -19.14 0.28
C GLU A 68 -15.08 -18.37 -0.67
N ASN A 69 -15.58 -17.27 -1.25
CA ASN A 69 -14.77 -16.36 -2.05
C ASN A 69 -13.73 -15.65 -1.19
N THR A 70 -14.07 -15.23 0.03
CA THR A 70 -13.13 -14.58 0.96
C THR A 70 -11.94 -15.47 1.31
N MET A 71 -12.15 -16.76 1.57
CA MET A 71 -11.05 -17.69 1.89
C MET A 71 -10.12 -17.90 0.69
N LEU A 72 -10.69 -18.07 -0.51
CA LEU A 72 -9.89 -18.18 -1.74
C LEU A 72 -9.07 -16.91 -1.95
N LEU A 73 -9.71 -15.75 -1.87
CA LEU A 73 -9.07 -14.45 -2.05
C LEU A 73 -7.93 -14.20 -1.05
N SER A 74 -8.10 -14.59 0.21
CA SER A 74 -7.04 -14.49 1.22
C SER A 74 -5.81 -15.31 0.85
N ALA A 75 -5.99 -16.54 0.33
CA ALA A 75 -4.86 -17.36 -0.13
C ALA A 75 -4.16 -16.75 -1.36
N LEU A 76 -4.93 -16.13 -2.27
CA LEU A 76 -4.38 -15.40 -3.41
C LEU A 76 -3.58 -14.17 -2.97
N ALA A 77 -4.09 -13.43 -1.98
CA ALA A 77 -3.42 -12.28 -1.40
C ALA A 77 -2.06 -12.65 -0.80
N ASP A 78 -2.01 -13.74 -0.03
CA ASP A 78 -0.76 -14.24 0.52
C ASP A 78 0.24 -14.62 -0.59
N GLU A 79 -0.18 -15.31 -1.66
CA GLU A 79 0.74 -15.68 -2.76
C GLU A 79 1.27 -14.45 -3.52
N VAL A 80 0.42 -13.45 -3.77
CA VAL A 80 0.77 -12.27 -4.57
C VAL A 80 1.55 -11.24 -3.75
N LEU A 81 1.17 -11.04 -2.49
CA LEU A 81 1.72 -9.97 -1.68
C LEU A 81 2.95 -10.42 -0.90
N PHE A 82 3.22 -11.71 -0.65
CA PHE A 82 4.29 -12.13 0.25
C PHE A 82 5.69 -11.73 -0.23
N GLU A 83 6.24 -10.66 0.36
CA GLU A 83 7.60 -10.18 0.11
C GLU A 83 8.44 -10.23 1.40
N GLY A 84 8.25 -11.23 2.26
CA GLY A 84 9.09 -11.44 3.45
C GLY A 84 8.95 -10.41 4.59
N GLY A 85 8.13 -9.36 4.43
CA GLY A 85 7.70 -8.43 5.47
C GLY A 85 8.83 -7.69 6.21
N LEU A 86 8.57 -7.23 7.44
CA LEU A 86 9.54 -6.51 8.28
C LEU A 86 10.90 -7.21 8.43
N ASN A 87 10.89 -8.54 8.51
CA ASN A 87 12.13 -9.30 8.66
C ASN A 87 13.02 -9.19 7.42
N ARG A 88 12.45 -9.04 6.23
CA ARG A 88 13.23 -8.72 5.02
C ARG A 88 13.76 -7.29 5.10
N MET A 89 12.90 -6.33 5.41
CA MET A 89 13.28 -4.91 5.47
C MET A 89 14.39 -4.62 6.49
N LEU A 90 14.34 -5.29 7.65
CA LEU A 90 15.40 -5.22 8.65
C LEU A 90 16.73 -5.79 8.13
N ARG A 91 16.70 -6.86 7.31
CA ARG A 91 17.91 -7.42 6.69
C ARG A 91 18.45 -6.54 5.57
N GLU A 92 17.58 -5.83 4.86
CA GLU A 92 17.92 -4.93 3.76
C GLU A 92 18.28 -3.51 4.26
N GLY A 93 18.27 -3.29 5.57
CA GLY A 93 18.69 -2.03 6.17
C GLY A 93 17.74 -0.86 5.86
N VAL A 94 16.48 -1.12 5.53
CA VAL A 94 15.51 -0.06 5.15
C VAL A 94 15.34 0.98 6.26
N LEU A 95 15.52 0.56 7.51
CA LEU A 95 15.35 1.41 8.70
C LEU A 95 16.71 1.91 9.25
N GLU A 96 17.81 1.63 8.56
CA GLU A 96 19.15 2.07 8.96
C GLU A 96 19.42 3.52 8.59
N SER A 97 18.67 4.09 7.64
CA SER A 97 18.78 5.50 7.27
C SER A 97 17.44 6.09 6.82
N ASN A 98 17.29 7.40 6.99
CA ASN A 98 16.15 8.13 6.42
C ASN A 98 16.08 7.99 4.90
N GLN A 99 17.22 7.88 4.20
CA GLN A 99 17.24 7.71 2.75
C GLN A 99 16.64 6.36 2.35
N SER A 100 17.05 5.28 3.01
CA SER A 100 16.54 3.94 2.74
C SER A 100 15.03 3.83 2.98
N LEU A 101 14.51 4.52 4.01
CA LEU A 101 13.07 4.57 4.27
C LEU A 101 12.32 5.35 3.19
N LEU A 102 12.85 6.51 2.75
CA LEU A 102 12.26 7.28 1.66
C LEU A 102 12.24 6.49 0.35
N ASP A 103 13.35 5.80 0.03
CA ASP A 103 13.45 4.94 -1.16
C ASP A 103 12.42 3.81 -1.11
N TYR A 104 12.24 3.19 0.05
CA TYR A 104 11.24 2.14 0.25
C TYR A 104 9.82 2.68 0.09
N ALA A 105 9.48 3.77 0.78
CA ALA A 105 8.15 4.37 0.69
C ALA A 105 7.84 4.75 -0.77
N ALA A 106 8.78 5.37 -1.49
CA ALA A 106 8.60 5.74 -2.89
C ALA A 106 8.37 4.52 -3.81
N GLN A 107 9.02 3.39 -3.54
CA GLN A 107 8.78 2.15 -4.28
C GLN A 107 7.39 1.58 -4.03
N GLU A 108 6.92 1.63 -2.77
CA GLU A 108 5.57 1.19 -2.43
C GLU A 108 4.51 2.09 -3.07
N GLU A 109 4.70 3.41 -3.06
CA GLU A 109 3.83 4.38 -3.76
C GLU A 109 3.76 4.07 -5.27
N GLN A 110 4.91 3.86 -5.92
CA GLN A 110 4.96 3.53 -7.35
C GLN A 110 4.23 2.21 -7.64
N LYS A 111 4.40 1.20 -6.78
CA LYS A 111 3.71 -0.09 -6.90
C LYS A 111 2.20 0.06 -6.70
N ALA A 112 1.76 0.87 -5.75
CA ALA A 112 0.36 1.18 -5.51
C ALA A 112 -0.25 1.87 -6.73
N ILE A 113 0.41 2.89 -7.30
CA ILE A 113 0.00 3.59 -8.52
C ILE A 113 -0.25 2.61 -9.67
N ASP A 114 0.73 1.76 -9.96
CA ASP A 114 0.67 0.82 -11.09
C ASP A 114 -0.44 -0.22 -10.88
N THR A 115 -0.57 -0.71 -9.64
CA THR A 115 -1.55 -1.73 -9.27
C THR A 115 -2.97 -1.16 -9.32
N TYR A 116 -3.22 -0.01 -8.70
CA TYR A 116 -4.55 0.62 -8.65
C TYR A 116 -5.00 1.12 -10.01
N THR A 117 -4.07 1.64 -10.83
CA THR A 117 -4.38 1.97 -12.23
C THR A 117 -4.81 0.73 -13.00
N SER A 118 -4.12 -0.40 -12.82
CA SER A 118 -4.47 -1.67 -13.48
C SER A 118 -5.80 -2.24 -12.97
N TYR A 119 -6.07 -2.16 -11.67
CA TYR A 119 -7.32 -2.62 -11.06
C TYR A 119 -8.52 -1.78 -11.48
N ALA A 120 -8.35 -0.47 -11.68
CA ALA A 120 -9.38 0.40 -12.21
C ALA A 120 -9.89 -0.03 -13.61
N GLU A 121 -9.06 -0.73 -14.41
CA GLU A 121 -9.48 -1.27 -15.71
C GLU A 121 -10.46 -2.44 -15.59
N LEU A 122 -10.46 -3.12 -14.44
CA LEU A 122 -11.35 -4.26 -14.14
C LEU A 122 -12.66 -3.83 -13.45
N CYS A 123 -12.78 -2.55 -13.09
CA CYS A 123 -13.90 -1.99 -12.33
C CYS A 123 -14.74 -1.02 -13.18
N GLU A 124 -15.97 -0.77 -12.73
CA GLU A 124 -16.87 0.25 -13.27
C GLU A 124 -17.48 1.08 -12.13
N GLY A 125 -18.05 2.25 -12.47
CA GLY A 125 -18.71 3.13 -11.51
C GLY A 125 -17.81 3.59 -10.36
N ASP A 126 -18.40 3.74 -9.18
CA ASP A 126 -17.77 4.30 -7.99
C ASP A 126 -16.48 3.56 -7.59
N ALA A 127 -16.43 2.23 -7.75
CA ALA A 127 -15.22 1.45 -7.47
C ALA A 127 -14.05 1.82 -8.39
N LYS A 128 -14.31 2.09 -9.68
CA LYS A 128 -13.28 2.56 -10.61
C LYS A 128 -12.78 3.95 -10.23
N GLU A 129 -13.69 4.84 -9.85
CA GLU A 129 -13.36 6.20 -9.44
C GLU A 129 -12.48 6.19 -8.18
N ALA A 130 -12.81 5.35 -7.19
CA ALA A 130 -12.00 5.17 -5.99
C ALA A 130 -10.56 4.75 -6.30
N PHE A 131 -10.37 3.72 -7.14
CA PHE A 131 -9.03 3.29 -7.56
C PHE A 131 -8.24 4.41 -8.25
N LEU A 132 -8.87 5.14 -9.17
CA LEU A 132 -8.20 6.22 -9.90
C LEU A 132 -7.89 7.43 -9.02
N GLN A 133 -8.77 7.73 -8.06
CA GLN A 133 -8.55 8.79 -7.09
C GLN A 133 -7.34 8.45 -6.21
N ILE A 134 -7.33 7.27 -5.60
CA ILE A 134 -6.23 6.84 -4.73
C ILE A 134 -4.92 6.78 -5.53
N ALA A 135 -4.91 6.21 -6.73
CA ALA A 135 -3.72 6.21 -7.60
C ALA A 135 -3.20 7.63 -7.95
N ALA A 136 -4.08 8.64 -8.00
CA ALA A 136 -3.68 10.02 -8.21
C ALA A 136 -3.10 10.68 -6.93
N GLU A 137 -3.61 10.28 -5.76
CA GLU A 137 -3.05 10.65 -4.46
C GLU A 137 -1.64 10.06 -4.27
N GLU A 138 -1.44 8.78 -4.56
CA GLU A 138 -0.11 8.13 -4.49
C GLU A 138 0.91 8.78 -5.44
N LYS A 139 0.48 9.21 -6.64
CA LYS A 139 1.33 10.00 -7.54
C LYS A 139 1.78 11.31 -6.91
N THR A 140 0.99 11.87 -6.01
CA THR A 140 1.33 13.10 -5.28
C THR A 140 2.28 12.77 -4.13
N HIS A 141 2.02 11.71 -3.37
CA HIS A 141 2.91 11.22 -2.32
C HIS A 141 4.30 10.90 -2.87
N LEU A 142 4.38 10.14 -3.97
CA LEU A 142 5.63 9.80 -4.65
C LEU A 142 6.46 11.06 -4.98
N LYS A 143 5.84 12.08 -5.57
CA LYS A 143 6.53 13.35 -5.88
C LYS A 143 7.06 14.05 -4.63
N VAL A 144 6.31 13.99 -3.52
CA VAL A 144 6.74 14.58 -2.24
C VAL A 144 7.95 13.82 -1.70
N LEU A 145 7.92 12.49 -1.72
CA LEU A 145 9.04 11.64 -1.29
C LEU A 145 10.29 11.87 -2.15
N GLU A 146 10.16 11.88 -3.48
CA GLU A 146 11.25 12.19 -4.42
C GLU A 146 11.85 13.57 -4.15
N LYS A 147 11.01 14.57 -3.83
CA LYS A 147 11.49 15.90 -3.47
C LYS A 147 12.28 15.88 -2.16
N MET A 148 11.80 15.18 -1.13
CA MET A 148 12.51 15.03 0.15
C MET A 148 13.87 14.35 -0.03
N MET A 149 13.96 13.35 -0.91
CA MET A 149 15.23 12.68 -1.26
C MET A 149 16.21 13.66 -1.92
N ASN A 150 15.74 14.45 -2.89
CA ASN A 150 16.58 15.40 -3.62
C ASN A 150 17.06 16.57 -2.75
N GLU A 151 16.26 17.03 -1.78
CA GLU A 151 16.63 18.13 -0.88
C GLU A 151 17.69 17.71 0.16
N LYS A 152 17.72 16.43 0.58
CA LYS A 152 18.76 15.90 1.48
C LYS A 152 20.08 15.58 0.79
N GLY A 153 20.10 15.39 -0.53
CA GLY A 153 21.33 15.18 -1.31
C GLY A 153 22.18 16.43 -1.55
N ASN A 154 21.71 17.61 -1.12
CA ASN A 154 22.34 18.91 -1.35
C ASN A 154 22.93 19.58 -0.08
N LEU A 155 23.12 18.82 1.00
CA LEU A 155 23.79 19.22 2.24
C LEU A 155 25.09 18.43 2.43
#